data_AF-A0A936ARE9-F1
#
_entry.id   AF-A0A936ARE9-F1
#
_cell.length_a   1.000
_cell.length_b   1.000
_cell.length_c   1.000
_cell.angle_alpha   90.00
_cell.angle_beta   90.00
_cell.angle_gamma   90.00
#
_symmetry.space_group_name_H-M   'P 1'
#
loop_
_entity.id
_entity.type
_entity.pdbx_description
1 polymer ?
#
loop_
_entity_poly.entity_id
_entity_poly.type
_entity_poly.pdbx_seq_one_letter_code
_entity_poly.pdbx_strand_id
1 'polypeptide(L)' 'MNNQESYKSVPGTRYQFERLGYFCVDRDSTPGKPVFNRTIGLRDTWARIEQRENK' A
#
# COMPACT_ATOMS: atom_id res chain seq x y z
N MET A 1 -11.00 0.51 31.02
CA MET A 1 -11.07 1.42 29.84
C MET A 1 -9.67 1.92 29.56
N ASN A 2 -8.92 1.28 28.67
CA ASN A 2 -7.65 1.80 28.14
C ASN A 2 -7.48 1.28 26.71
N ASN A 3 -8.42 1.66 25.83
CA ASN A 3 -8.26 1.51 24.39
C ASN A 3 -7.64 2.79 23.86
N GLN A 4 -6.32 2.88 23.97
CA GLN A 4 -5.55 3.84 23.21
C GLN A 4 -4.76 3.04 22.17
N GLU A 5 -5.48 2.54 21.16
CA GLU A 5 -4.89 2.09 19.91
C GLU A 5 -4.23 3.31 19.26
N SER A 6 -3.00 3.57 19.69
CA SER A 6 -2.11 4.46 18.97
C SER A 6 -1.92 3.85 17.59
N TYR A 7 -2.52 4.47 16.56
CA TYR A 7 -2.35 4.13 15.15
C TYR A 7 -0.90 4.40 14.75
N LYS A 8 0.02 3.56 15.24
CA LYS A 8 1.44 3.65 14.96
C LYS A 8 1.68 2.87 13.68
N SER A 9 1.93 3.57 12.59
CA SER A 9 2.51 2.99 11.39
C SER A 9 3.92 2.48 11.74
N VAL A 10 4.01 1.22 12.15
CA VAL A 10 5.27 0.53 12.45
C VAL A 10 6.03 0.33 11.13
N PRO A 11 7.34 0.62 11.05
CA PRO A 11 8.13 0.31 9.87
C PRO A 11 7.94 -1.12 9.39
N GLY A 12 7.73 -1.30 8.09
CA GLY A 12 7.45 -2.59 7.47
C GLY A 12 5.98 -3.01 7.47
N THR A 13 5.09 -2.33 8.20
CA THR A 13 3.64 -2.59 8.08
C THR A 13 3.19 -2.33 6.64
N ARG A 14 2.33 -3.22 6.12
CA ARG A 14 1.86 -3.20 4.73
C ARG A 14 0.44 -2.68 4.65
N TYR A 15 0.20 -1.84 3.64
CA TYR A 15 -1.09 -1.24 3.35
C TYR A 15 -1.40 -1.37 1.86
N GLN A 16 -2.69 -1.46 1.53
CA GLN A 16 -3.18 -1.24 0.18
C GLN A 16 -3.80 0.15 0.13
N PHE A 17 -3.27 1.03 -0.71
CA PHE A 17 -3.94 2.29 -1.01
C PHE A 17 -4.86 2.08 -2.20
N GLU A 18 -6.11 2.49 -2.03
CA GLU A 18 -7.16 2.28 -3.02
C GLU A 18 -6.74 2.80 -4.39
N ARG A 19 -6.82 1.92 -5.40
CA ARG A 19 -6.50 2.21 -6.80
C ARG A 19 -5.04 2.62 -7.09
N LEU A 20 -4.17 2.66 -6.09
CA LEU A 20 -2.76 3.05 -6.24
C LEU A 20 -1.81 1.86 -6.21
N GLY A 21 -2.02 0.92 -5.28
CA GLY A 21 -1.13 -0.23 -5.12
C GLY A 21 -0.92 -0.65 -3.67
N TYR A 22 0.06 -1.52 -3.49
CA TYR A 22 0.52 -1.96 -2.19
C TYR A 22 1.76 -1.18 -1.77
N PHE A 23 1.80 -0.80 -0.50
CA PHE A 23 2.83 0.04 0.10
C PHE A 23 3.29 -0.56 1.43
N CYS A 24 4.51 -0.22 1.83
CA CYS A 24 5.02 -0.49 3.18
C CYS A 24 5.47 0.81 3.85
N VAL A 25 5.37 0.84 5.18
CA VAL A 25 5.88 1.96 5.99
C VAL A 25 7.40 1.92 5.98
N ASP A 26 8.02 3.03 5.60
CA ASP A 26 9.47 3.18 5.59
C ASP A 26 10.02 3.35 7.03
N ARG A 27 11.29 2.99 7.24
CA ARG A 27 12.00 3.13 8.53
C ARG A 27 12.16 4.59 8.95
N ASP A 28 12.18 5.52 8.00
CA ASP A 28 12.29 6.96 8.23
C ASP A 28 10.95 7.61 8.62
N SER A 29 9.88 6.81 8.74
CA SER A 29 8.58 7.27 9.22
C SER A 29 8.64 7.73 10.68
N THR A 30 8.12 8.93 10.95
CA THR A 30 8.03 9.49 12.31
C THR A 30 6.56 9.77 12.67
N PRO A 31 6.21 9.85 13.97
CA PRO A 31 4.86 10.24 14.38
C PRO A 31 4.46 11.59 13.74
N GLY A 32 3.33 11.62 13.05
CA GLY A 32 2.84 12.80 12.32
C GLY A 32 3.41 12.99 10.91
N LYS A 33 4.42 12.20 10.52
CA LYS A 33 5.00 12.21 9.17
C LYS A 33 5.31 10.79 8.70
N PRO A 34 4.27 10.01 8.35
CA PRO A 34 4.47 8.66 7.84
C PRO A 34 5.02 8.71 6.40
N VAL A 35 6.01 7.85 6.12
CA VAL A 35 6.60 7.69 4.80
C VAL A 35 6.23 6.30 4.28
N PHE A 36 5.69 6.24 3.06
CA PHE A 36 5.24 5.00 2.45
C PHE A 36 5.98 4.73 1.15
N ASN A 37 6.60 3.56 1.04
CA ASN A 37 7.25 3.10 -0.18
C ASN A 37 6.31 2.19 -0.97
N ARG A 38 6.16 2.44 -2.28
CA ARG A 38 5.34 1.61 -3.16
C ARG A 38 6.05 0.28 -3.42
N THR A 39 5.43 -0.82 -2.99
CA THR A 39 5.94 -2.19 -3.22
C THR A 39 5.60 -2.67 -4.62
N ILE A 40 4.32 -2.60 -5.02
CA ILE A 40 3.86 -3.01 -6.35
C ILE A 40 2.57 -2.27 -6.71
N GLY A 41 2.39 -1.97 -7.99
CA GLY A 41 1.11 -1.46 -8.50
C GLY A 41 0.01 -2.51 -8.48
N LEU A 42 -1.24 -2.08 -8.64
CA LEU A 42 -2.36 -3.02 -8.79
C LEU A 42 -2.26 -3.76 -10.12
N ARG A 43 -2.65 -5.03 -10.12
CA ARG A 43 -2.80 -5.80 -11.35
C ARG A 43 -4.11 -5.40 -12.01
N ASP A 44 -4.04 -4.94 -13.25
CA ASP A 44 -5.21 -4.82 -14.09
C ASP A 44 -5.44 -6.16 -14.81
N THR A 45 -6.46 -6.90 -14.37
CA THR A 45 -6.80 -8.19 -14.96
C THR A 45 -7.48 -8.03 -16.31
N TRP A 46 -8.23 -6.95 -16.53
CA TRP A 46 -9.03 -6.74 -17.73
C TRP A 46 -8.17 -6.29 -18.91
N ALA A 47 -7.22 -5.37 -18.69
CA ALA A 47 -6.26 -4.95 -19.71
C ALA A 47 -5.41 -6.12 -20.22
N ARG A 48 -5.13 -7.13 -19.38
CA ARG A 48 -4.41 -8.35 -19.79
C ARG A 48 -5.27 -9.28 -20.65
N ILE A 49 -6.58 -9.31 -20.44
CA ILE A 49 -7.51 -10.12 -21.25
C ILE A 49 -7.68 -9.46 -22.63
N GLU A 50 -7.88 -8.14 -22.68
CA GLU A 50 -7.99 -7.39 -23.93
C GLU A 50 -6.75 -7.53 -24.83
N GLN A 51 -5.53 -7.51 -24.25
CA GLN A 51 -4.29 -7.75 -25.00
C GLN A 51 -4.17 -9.17 -25.57
N ARG A 52 -4.84 -10.16 -24.97
CA ARG A 52 -4.83 -11.55 -25.45
C ARG A 52 -5.84 -11.80 -26.56
N GLU A 53 -7.01 -11.17 -26.49
CA GLU A 53 -8.06 -11.30 -27.50
C GLU A 53 -7.73 -10.55 -28.81
N ASN A 54 -6.97 -9.45 -28.73
CA ASN A 54 -6.55 -8.66 -29.90
C ASN A 54 -5.27 -9.18 -30.60
N LYS A 55 -4.88 -10.44 -30.36
CA LYS A 55 -3.69 -11.06 -30.95
C LYS A 55 -4.04 -12.35 -31.69
#